data_AF-A0A9Q3EV76-F1
#
_entry.id   AF-A0A9Q3EV76-F1
#
_cell.length_a   1.000
_cell.length_b   1.000
_cell.length_c   1.000
_cell.angle_alpha   90.00
_cell.angle_beta   90.00
_cell.angle_gamma   90.00
#
_symmetry.space_group_name_H-M   'P 1'
#
loop_
_entity.id
_entity.type
_entity.pdbx_description
1 polymer ?
#
loop_
_entity_poly.entity_id
_entity_poly.type
_entity_poly.pdbx_seq_one_letter_code
_entity_poly.pdbx_strand_id
1 'polypeptide(L)'
;MGPPSHGSLKATGWSLLYKVYIPFLILSQQISLDEFHSPNTQRKMGKSEDLGNELTKNTFHLISAINISTSSTVSMNVATAFAENWKKFCLSNQHLFSKQKSKPNHHFADHIPELFKCWGPAQALATWGYEHLIGVFAKMPKNNKISTLIKKRNIFKCIIHMS
;
A
#
# COMPACT_ATOMS: atom_id res chain seq x y z
N MET A 1 -19.34 -21.45 11.86
CA MET A 1 -19.19 -19.98 11.79
C MET A 1 -18.31 -19.56 12.95
N GLY A 2 -17.13 -18.99 12.69
CA GLY A 2 -16.10 -18.72 13.71
C GLY A 2 -16.39 -17.44 14.54
N PRO A 3 -15.83 -17.34 15.76
CA PRO A 3 -16.17 -16.28 16.72
C PRO A 3 -15.64 -14.89 16.30
N PRO A 4 -16.20 -13.78 16.85
CA PRO A 4 -15.99 -12.40 16.41
C PRO A 4 -14.61 -11.79 16.77
N SER A 5 -13.64 -12.63 17.12
CA SER A 5 -12.33 -12.23 17.67
C SER A 5 -11.17 -12.31 16.67
N HIS A 6 -11.45 -12.51 15.37
CA HIS A 6 -10.42 -12.35 14.34
C HIS A 6 -10.29 -10.87 14.03
N GLY A 7 -9.43 -10.19 14.80
CA GLY A 7 -9.14 -8.78 14.60
C GLY A 7 -8.73 -8.52 13.16
N SER A 8 -9.48 -7.68 12.45
CA SER A 8 -9.09 -7.22 11.12
C SER A 8 -7.71 -6.56 11.20
N LEU A 9 -6.82 -6.91 10.29
CA LEU A 9 -5.50 -6.29 10.19
C LEU A 9 -5.69 -4.78 10.02
N LYS A 10 -5.08 -3.99 10.91
CA LYS A 10 -5.02 -2.53 10.76
C LYS A 10 -4.25 -2.19 9.49
N ALA A 11 -4.46 -1.00 8.92
CA ALA A 11 -3.77 -0.52 7.71
C ALA A 11 -2.24 -0.68 7.79
N THR A 12 -1.63 -0.45 8.96
CA THR A 12 -0.20 -0.67 9.20
C THR A 12 0.19 -2.15 9.04
N GLY A 13 -0.64 -3.08 9.50
CA GLY A 13 -0.43 -4.52 9.34
C GLY A 13 -0.46 -4.95 7.88
N TRP A 14 -1.41 -4.42 7.11
CA TRP A 14 -1.45 -4.62 5.65
C TRP A 14 -0.22 -4.03 4.95
N SER A 15 0.20 -2.83 5.33
CA SER A 15 1.42 -2.21 4.77
C SER A 15 2.66 -3.04 5.04
N LEU A 16 2.81 -3.59 6.25
CA LEU A 16 3.94 -4.44 6.62
C LEU A 16 3.93 -5.75 5.82
N LEU A 17 2.74 -6.36 5.66
CA LEU A 17 2.55 -7.56 4.86
C LEU A 17 3.04 -7.36 3.42
N TYR A 18 2.51 -6.36 2.73
CA TYR A 18 2.83 -6.16 1.32
C TYR A 18 4.24 -5.67 1.07
N LYS A 19 4.80 -4.82 1.93
CA LYS A 19 6.11 -4.20 1.70
C LYS A 19 7.28 -5.05 2.15
N VAL A 20 7.09 -5.95 3.13
CA VAL A 20 8.18 -6.69 3.77
C VAL A 20 7.99 -8.19 3.61
N TYR A 21 6.88 -8.73 4.12
CA TYR A 21 6.72 -10.19 4.19
C TYR A 21 6.49 -10.84 2.83
N ILE A 22 5.65 -10.25 1.97
CA ILE A 22 5.40 -10.78 0.62
C ILE A 22 6.66 -10.80 -0.26
N PRO A 23 7.43 -9.70 -0.41
CA PRO A 23 8.66 -9.76 -1.20
C PRO A 23 9.70 -10.71 -0.61
N PHE A 24 9.82 -10.78 0.73
CA PHE A 24 10.70 -11.76 1.37
C PHE A 24 10.30 -13.21 1.06
N LEU A 25 9.00 -13.52 1.13
CA LEU A 25 8.49 -14.85 0.80
C LEU A 25 8.82 -15.24 -0.64
N ILE A 26 8.53 -14.35 -1.60
CA ILE A 26 8.77 -14.60 -3.02
C ILE A 26 10.26 -14.80 -3.30
N LEU A 27 11.13 -13.95 -2.74
CA LEU A 27 12.58 -14.10 -2.86
C LEU A 27 13.07 -15.41 -2.24
N SER A 28 12.56 -15.78 -1.05
CA SER A 28 12.97 -17.02 -0.38
C SER A 28 12.61 -18.27 -1.19
N GLN A 29 11.44 -18.29 -1.83
CA GLN A 29 11.05 -19.36 -2.73
C GLN A 29 11.93 -19.45 -3.96
N GLN A 30 12.37 -18.30 -4.49
CA GLN A 30 13.23 -18.26 -5.67
C GLN A 30 14.65 -18.78 -5.36
N ILE A 31 15.24 -18.37 -4.23
CA ILE A 31 16.56 -18.86 -3.77
C ILE A 31 16.54 -20.37 -3.53
N SER A 32 15.49 -20.89 -2.88
CA SER A 32 15.37 -22.33 -2.62
C SER A 32 15.22 -23.18 -3.89
N LEU A 33 14.71 -22.60 -4.98
CA LEU A 33 14.66 -23.28 -6.27
C LEU A 33 16.07 -23.34 -6.87
N ASP A 34 16.80 -22.22 -6.93
CA ASP A 34 18.13 -22.14 -7.56
C ASP A 34 19.18 -23.09 -6.93
N GLU A 35 19.17 -23.28 -5.61
CA GLU A 35 20.15 -24.13 -4.91
C GLU A 35 20.00 -25.64 -5.19
N PHE A 36 18.85 -26.10 -5.68
CA PHE A 36 18.57 -27.53 -5.88
C PHE A 36 18.80 -28.04 -7.32
N HIS A 37 19.35 -27.20 -8.21
CA HIS A 37 19.44 -27.51 -9.63
C HIS A 37 20.58 -28.45 -10.01
N SER A 38 20.22 -29.68 -10.37
CA SER A 38 21.07 -30.63 -11.12
C SER A 38 21.10 -30.31 -12.63
N PRO A 39 22.23 -30.48 -13.34
CA PRO A 39 22.38 -30.11 -14.76
C PRO A 39 21.37 -30.74 -15.73
N ASN A 40 20.78 -31.90 -15.41
CA ASN A 40 19.88 -32.62 -16.32
C ASN A 40 18.40 -32.18 -16.26
N THR A 41 18.02 -31.24 -15.38
CA THR A 41 16.62 -30.81 -15.20
C THR A 41 16.24 -29.55 -16.00
N GLN A 42 17.18 -28.97 -16.76
CA GLN A 42 17.05 -27.65 -17.38
C GLN A 42 15.87 -27.49 -18.36
N ARG A 43 15.46 -28.55 -19.09
CA ARG A 43 14.43 -28.44 -20.14
C ARG A 43 12.99 -28.28 -19.63
N LYS A 44 12.65 -28.80 -18.44
CA LYS A 44 11.34 -28.58 -17.81
C LYS A 44 11.32 -27.33 -16.93
N MET A 45 12.47 -26.91 -16.40
CA MET A 45 12.55 -25.79 -15.46
C MET A 45 12.52 -24.41 -16.12
N GLY A 46 12.99 -24.28 -17.36
CA GLY A 46 13.03 -22.96 -18.02
C GLY A 46 11.67 -22.24 -18.05
N LYS A 47 10.56 -22.98 -18.13
CA LYS A 47 9.21 -22.40 -18.10
C LYS A 47 8.73 -22.03 -16.69
N SER A 48 9.16 -22.76 -15.65
CA SER A 48 8.80 -22.44 -14.25
C SER A 48 9.67 -21.33 -13.66
N GLU A 49 10.93 -21.28 -14.05
CA GLU A 49 11.86 -20.22 -13.68
C GLU A 49 11.43 -18.88 -14.31
N ASP A 50 11.01 -18.90 -15.58
CA ASP A 50 10.46 -17.72 -16.25
C ASP A 50 9.20 -17.20 -15.57
N LEU A 51 8.26 -18.09 -15.21
CA LEU A 51 7.04 -17.72 -14.46
C LEU A 51 7.36 -17.15 -13.07
N GLY A 52 8.33 -17.74 -12.35
CA GLY A 52 8.78 -17.23 -11.05
C GLY A 52 9.38 -15.83 -11.18
N ASN A 53 10.24 -15.63 -12.18
CA ASN A 53 10.82 -14.32 -12.49
C ASN A 53 9.77 -13.26 -12.85
N GLU A 54 8.76 -13.63 -13.64
CA GLU A 54 7.65 -12.72 -13.97
C GLU A 54 6.83 -12.34 -12.73
N LEU A 55 6.50 -13.31 -11.87
CA LEU A 55 5.78 -13.06 -10.63
C LEU A 55 6.56 -12.13 -9.69
N THR A 56 7.86 -12.36 -9.57
CA THR A 56 8.77 -11.51 -8.77
C THR A 56 8.77 -10.08 -9.30
N LYS A 57 8.98 -9.89 -10.62
CA LYS A 57 8.97 -8.56 -11.25
C LYS A 57 7.62 -7.86 -11.07
N ASN A 58 6.51 -8.58 -11.30
CA ASN A 58 5.16 -8.06 -11.11
C ASN A 58 4.96 -7.55 -9.67
N THR A 59 5.40 -8.34 -8.68
CA THR A 59 5.28 -8.00 -7.27
C THR A 59 6.10 -6.77 -6.90
N PHE A 60 7.33 -6.65 -7.41
CA PHE A 60 8.14 -5.45 -7.19
C PHE A 60 7.52 -4.19 -7.78
N HIS A 61 6.92 -4.26 -8.98
CA HIS A 61 6.16 -3.14 -9.53
C HIS A 61 5.00 -2.70 -8.63
N LEU A 62 4.25 -3.66 -8.08
CA LEU A 62 3.18 -3.38 -7.12
C LEU A 62 3.71 -2.70 -5.84
N ILE A 63 4.78 -3.25 -5.25
CA ILE A 63 5.39 -2.71 -4.03
C ILE A 63 5.91 -1.29 -4.25
N SER A 64 6.56 -1.03 -5.39
CA SER A 64 7.02 0.31 -5.77
C SER A 64 5.85 1.29 -5.86
N ALA A 65 4.75 0.92 -6.51
CA ALA A 65 3.54 1.75 -6.58
C ALA A 65 2.95 2.01 -5.18
N ILE A 66 2.84 0.99 -4.33
CA ILE A 66 2.38 1.13 -2.94
C ILE A 66 3.28 2.08 -2.16
N ASN A 67 4.60 1.90 -2.22
CA ASN A 67 5.57 2.75 -1.53
C ASN A 67 5.42 4.22 -1.93
N ILE A 68 5.32 4.49 -3.23
CA ILE A 68 5.08 5.84 -3.73
C ILE A 68 3.73 6.39 -3.23
N SER A 69 2.64 5.62 -3.32
CA SER A 69 1.31 6.08 -2.88
C SER A 69 1.20 6.38 -1.40
N THR A 70 1.99 5.69 -0.60
CA THR A 70 2.07 5.91 0.85
C THR A 70 3.19 6.86 1.24
N SER A 71 3.87 7.51 0.31
CA SER A 71 4.89 8.52 0.61
C SER A 71 4.24 9.78 1.20
N SER A 72 4.96 10.45 2.10
CA SER A 72 4.60 11.77 2.61
C SER A 72 5.02 12.91 1.69
N THR A 73 5.77 12.61 0.62
CA THR A 73 6.26 13.58 -0.37
C THR A 73 5.99 13.08 -1.79
N VAL A 74 5.69 14.02 -2.68
CA VAL A 74 5.37 13.77 -4.09
C VAL A 74 6.04 14.84 -4.94
N SER A 75 6.55 14.42 -6.10
CA SER A 75 7.03 15.29 -7.17
C SER A 75 6.48 14.78 -8.51
N MET A 76 6.61 15.57 -9.58
CA MET A 76 6.16 15.15 -10.91
C MET A 76 6.83 13.83 -11.35
N ASN A 77 8.14 13.69 -11.07
CA ASN A 77 8.89 12.48 -11.37
C ASN A 77 8.37 11.27 -10.60
N VAL A 78 8.00 11.47 -9.33
CA VAL A 78 7.41 10.41 -8.48
C VAL A 78 6.03 9.99 -9.00
N ALA A 79 5.21 10.93 -9.47
CA ALA A 79 3.91 10.62 -10.09
C ALA A 79 4.08 9.81 -11.39
N THR A 80 5.04 10.16 -12.23
CA THR A 80 5.38 9.38 -13.43
C THR A 80 5.88 7.99 -13.06
N ALA A 81 6.78 7.88 -12.07
CA ALA A 81 7.27 6.59 -11.60
C ALA A 81 6.16 5.69 -11.03
N PHE A 82 5.16 6.27 -10.35
CA PHE A 82 3.96 5.52 -9.95
C PHE A 82 3.24 4.97 -11.19
N ALA A 83 2.91 5.84 -12.16
CA ALA A 83 2.15 5.46 -13.35
C ALA A 83 2.85 4.34 -14.13
N GLU A 84 4.17 4.42 -14.28
CA GLU A 84 4.96 3.39 -14.96
C GLU A 84 4.95 2.05 -14.22
N ASN A 85 5.17 2.04 -12.91
CA ASN A 85 5.16 0.81 -12.12
C ASN A 85 3.76 0.21 -12.07
N TRP A 86 2.74 1.03 -11.88
CA TRP A 86 1.35 0.59 -11.88
C TRP A 86 0.94 -0.04 -13.21
N LYS A 87 1.27 0.60 -14.33
CA LYS A 87 1.03 0.06 -15.68
C LYS A 87 1.74 -1.28 -15.90
N LYS A 88 3.02 -1.39 -15.54
CA LYS A 88 3.78 -2.64 -15.66
C LYS A 88 3.18 -3.75 -14.81
N PHE A 89 2.75 -3.43 -13.58
CA PHE A 89 2.01 -4.34 -12.72
C PHE A 89 0.71 -4.81 -13.38
N CYS A 90 -0.17 -3.92 -13.85
CA CYS A 90 -1.45 -4.32 -14.43
C CYS A 90 -1.30 -5.22 -15.66
N LEU A 91 -0.37 -4.88 -16.57
CA LEU A 91 -0.13 -5.66 -17.80
C LEU A 91 0.38 -7.07 -17.47
N SER A 92 1.39 -7.17 -16.62
CA SER A 92 1.94 -8.49 -16.22
C SER A 92 0.96 -9.26 -15.34
N ASN A 93 0.18 -8.60 -14.49
CA ASN A 93 -0.84 -9.25 -13.66
C ASN A 93 -1.95 -9.87 -14.51
N GLN A 94 -2.37 -9.21 -15.60
CA GLN A 94 -3.34 -9.77 -16.53
C GLN A 94 -2.78 -11.00 -17.26
N HIS A 95 -1.49 -11.00 -17.59
CA HIS A 95 -0.82 -12.16 -18.17
C HIS A 95 -0.75 -13.34 -17.18
N LEU A 96 -0.23 -13.08 -15.98
CA LEU A 96 -0.05 -14.08 -14.91
C LEU A 96 -1.38 -14.64 -14.39
N PHE A 97 -2.42 -13.80 -14.32
CA PHE A 97 -3.72 -14.14 -13.76
C PHE A 97 -4.86 -13.83 -14.73
N SER A 98 -4.82 -14.46 -15.91
CA SER A 98 -5.77 -14.23 -17.02
C SER A 98 -7.26 -14.38 -16.67
N LYS A 99 -7.59 -15.15 -15.63
CA LYS A 99 -8.97 -15.34 -15.16
C LYS A 99 -9.46 -14.24 -14.21
N GLN A 100 -8.56 -13.39 -13.70
CA GLN A 100 -8.91 -12.37 -12.74
C GLN A 100 -9.39 -11.09 -13.45
N LYS A 101 -10.62 -10.67 -13.14
CA LYS A 101 -11.15 -9.40 -13.65
C LYS A 101 -10.53 -8.21 -12.92
N SER A 102 -10.41 -7.08 -13.62
CA SER A 102 -10.03 -5.82 -12.98
C SER A 102 -11.07 -5.43 -11.93
N LYS A 103 -10.60 -4.95 -10.77
CA LYS A 103 -11.45 -4.49 -9.68
C LYS A 103 -11.61 -2.96 -9.79
N PRO A 104 -12.71 -2.38 -9.29
CA PRO A 104 -12.88 -0.93 -9.24
C PRO A 104 -11.69 -0.20 -8.60
N ASN A 105 -11.08 -0.79 -7.57
CA ASN A 105 -9.89 -0.23 -6.92
C ASN A 105 -8.68 -0.12 -7.86
N HIS A 106 -8.55 -0.99 -8.86
CA HIS A 106 -7.48 -0.85 -9.85
C HIS A 106 -7.73 0.37 -10.74
N HIS A 107 -8.98 0.60 -11.12
CA HIS A 107 -9.36 1.78 -11.90
C HIS A 107 -9.15 3.08 -11.09
N PHE A 108 -9.50 3.10 -9.80
CA PHE A 108 -9.20 4.24 -8.93
C PHE A 108 -7.70 4.49 -8.79
N ALA A 109 -6.89 3.43 -8.76
CA ALA A 109 -5.44 3.57 -8.68
C ALA A 109 -4.84 4.17 -9.96
N ASP A 110 -5.48 4.00 -11.13
CA ASP A 110 -5.05 4.65 -12.37
C ASP A 110 -5.08 6.18 -12.28
N HIS A 111 -5.91 6.74 -11.39
CA HIS A 111 -6.05 8.19 -11.19
C HIS A 111 -5.12 8.78 -10.12
N ILE A 112 -4.35 7.95 -9.41
CA ILE A 112 -3.44 8.40 -8.35
C ILE A 112 -2.38 9.41 -8.86
N PRO A 113 -1.77 9.25 -10.05
CA PRO A 113 -0.85 10.25 -10.60
C PRO A 113 -1.47 11.65 -10.77
N GLU A 114 -2.72 11.73 -11.21
CA GLU A 114 -3.44 13.00 -11.35
C GLU A 114 -3.72 13.61 -9.98
N LEU A 115 -4.13 12.79 -9.00
CA LEU A 115 -4.34 13.23 -7.63
C LEU A 115 -3.05 13.82 -7.03
N PHE A 116 -1.90 13.17 -7.27
CA PHE A 116 -0.60 13.70 -6.85
C PHE A 116 -0.27 15.06 -7.42
N LYS A 117 -0.56 15.28 -8.71
CA LYS A 117 -0.30 16.56 -9.39
C LYS A 117 -1.19 17.68 -8.86
N CYS A 118 -2.45 17.37 -8.58
CA CYS A 118 -3.43 18.38 -8.19
C CYS A 118 -3.43 18.67 -6.69
N TRP A 119 -3.17 17.66 -5.85
CA TRP A 119 -3.43 17.72 -4.41
C TRP A 119 -2.22 17.32 -3.55
N GLY A 120 -1.14 16.84 -4.16
CA GLY A 120 0.05 16.38 -3.46
C GLY A 120 -0.09 14.95 -2.91
N PRO A 121 0.68 14.59 -1.88
CA PRO A 121 0.73 13.23 -1.34
C PRO A 121 -0.63 12.71 -0.86
N ALA A 122 -0.97 11.47 -1.21
CA ALA A 122 -2.27 10.87 -0.85
C ALA A 122 -2.51 10.81 0.67
N GLN A 123 -1.46 10.74 1.49
CA GLN A 123 -1.60 10.79 2.95
C GLN A 123 -2.30 12.06 3.45
N ALA A 124 -2.07 13.20 2.80
CA ALA A 124 -2.68 14.48 3.16
C ALA A 124 -4.19 14.51 2.85
N LEU A 125 -4.64 13.66 1.92
CA LEU A 125 -6.03 13.58 1.48
C LEU A 125 -6.78 12.40 2.11
N ALA A 126 -6.05 11.53 2.79
CA ALA A 126 -6.63 10.29 3.28
C ALA A 126 -7.62 10.56 4.42
N THR A 127 -8.71 9.79 4.42
CA THR A 127 -9.88 10.00 5.29
C THR A 127 -9.60 9.80 6.78
N TRP A 128 -8.45 9.23 7.15
CA TRP A 128 -8.05 8.97 8.54
C TRP A 128 -8.08 10.23 9.42
N GLY A 129 -7.73 11.40 8.87
CA GLY A 129 -7.84 12.67 9.58
C GLY A 129 -9.29 12.99 9.95
N TYR A 130 -10.21 12.77 9.01
CA TYR A 130 -11.65 12.95 9.22
C TYR A 130 -12.25 11.90 10.16
N GLU A 131 -11.83 10.63 10.05
CA GLU A 131 -12.25 9.56 10.98
C GLU A 131 -11.81 9.88 12.42
N HIS A 132 -10.60 10.40 12.60
CA HIS A 132 -10.13 10.86 13.89
C HIS A 132 -10.99 12.01 14.43
N LEU A 133 -11.27 13.02 13.59
CA LEU A 133 -12.13 14.14 13.95
C LEU A 133 -13.53 13.69 14.31
N ILE A 134 -14.15 12.79 13.53
CA ILE A 134 -15.46 12.21 13.83
C ILE A 134 -15.42 11.50 15.18
N GLY A 135 -14.37 10.74 15.49
CA GLY A 135 -14.18 10.11 16.80
C GLY A 135 -14.07 11.12 17.95
N VAL A 136 -13.46 12.28 17.72
CA VAL A 136 -13.42 13.40 18.68
C VAL A 136 -14.82 14.01 18.84
N PHE A 137 -15.51 14.33 17.73
CA PHE A 137 -16.85 14.90 17.72
C PHE A 137 -17.86 13.98 18.43
N ALA A 138 -17.80 12.67 18.18
CA ALA A 138 -18.67 11.68 18.82
C ALA A 138 -18.49 11.62 20.34
N LYS A 139 -17.30 11.97 20.85
CA LYS A 139 -16.99 12.02 22.29
C LYS A 139 -17.28 13.38 22.92
N MET A 140 -17.61 14.40 22.13
CA MET A 140 -17.95 15.71 22.69
C MET A 140 -19.30 15.68 23.39
N PRO A 141 -19.42 16.27 24.59
CA PRO A 141 -20.68 16.33 25.28
C PRO A 141 -21.66 17.17 24.46
N LYS A 142 -22.84 16.62 24.16
CA LYS A 142 -23.91 17.27 23.37
C LYS A 142 -24.46 18.57 23.99
N ASN A 143 -24.03 18.91 25.20
CA ASN A 143 -24.57 20.01 26.00
C ASN A 143 -23.72 21.29 25.94
N ASN A 144 -23.16 21.65 24.78
CA ASN A 144 -22.46 22.93 24.51
C ASN A 144 -21.31 23.33 25.48
N LYS A 145 -20.77 22.42 26.30
CA LYS A 145 -19.66 22.72 27.23
C LYS A 145 -18.29 22.35 26.63
N ILE A 146 -17.91 23.05 25.56
CA ILE A 146 -16.59 22.89 24.91
C ILE A 146 -15.44 23.28 25.85
N SER A 147 -15.69 24.20 26.78
CA SER A 147 -14.72 24.69 27.78
C SER A 147 -14.19 23.59 28.71
N THR A 148 -14.97 22.53 28.95
CA THR A 148 -14.56 21.39 29.79
C THR A 148 -13.52 20.49 29.13
N LEU A 149 -13.48 20.43 27.80
CA LEU A 149 -12.50 19.63 27.05
C LEU A 149 -11.14 20.34 26.96
N ILE A 150 -11.16 21.67 26.78
CA ILE A 150 -9.95 22.51 26.70
C ILE A 150 -9.18 22.47 28.03
N LYS A 151 -9.87 22.47 29.18
CA LYS A 151 -9.24 22.35 30.51
C LYS A 151 -8.50 21.03 30.76
N LYS A 152 -8.86 19.95 30.08
CA LYS A 152 -8.22 18.63 30.26
C LYS A 152 -7.05 18.37 29.31
N ARG A 153 -6.83 19.23 28.32
CA ARG A 153 -5.84 18.99 27.26
C ARG A 153 -5.09 20.29 26.94
N ASN A 154 -3.95 20.48 27.60
CA ASN A 154 -2.91 21.46 27.22
C ASN A 154 -2.33 21.11 25.82
N ILE A 155 -3.07 21.32 24.73
CA ILE A 155 -2.64 21.00 23.36
C ILE A 155 -1.93 22.16 22.65
N PHE A 156 -1.99 23.39 23.15
CA PHE A 156 -1.35 24.54 22.49
C PHE A 156 0.14 24.72 22.84
N LYS A 157 0.98 23.72 22.59
CA LYS A 157 2.46 23.90 22.70
C LYS A 157 3.30 23.43 21.50
N CYS A 158 2.71 22.93 20.42
CA CYS A 158 3.49 22.40 19.29
C CYS A 158 3.42 23.17 17.95
N ILE A 159 2.87 24.39 17.89
CA ILE A 159 2.76 25.14 16.61
C ILE A 159 3.63 26.41 16.53
N ILE A 160 4.36 26.79 17.59
CA ILE A 160 5.27 27.96 17.53
C ILE A 160 6.66 27.56 18.00
N HIS A 161 7.38 26.79 17.18
CA HIS A 161 8.85 26.73 17.14
C HIS A 161 9.31 26.07 15.83
N MET A 162 8.92 26.68 14.70
CA MET A 162 9.64 26.56 13.43
C MET A 162 9.63 27.94 12.75
N SER A 163 10.50 28.81 13.24
CA SER A 163 11.08 29.94 12.51
C SER A 163 12.57 29.94 12.82
#